data_AF-A0A534RST8-F1
#
_entry.id   AF-A0A534RST8-F1
#
_cell.length_a   1.000
_cell.length_b   1.000
_cell.length_c   1.000
_cell.angle_alpha   90.00
_cell.angle_beta   90.00
_cell.angle_gamma   90.00
#
_symmetry.space_group_name_H-M   'P 1'
#
loop_
_entity.id
_entity.type
_entity.pdbx_description
1 polymer ?
#
loop_
_entity_poly.entity_id
_entity_poly.type
_entity_poly.pdbx_seq_one_letter_code
_entity_poly.pdbx_strand_id
1 'polypeptide(L)'
;SLALGATRWQTAMRVVLPTASPGLFSAIMIGFGRAVGETMIVLMATGNTPVMDFSPFNGFRALSANIAVEISEAPYGGTLYRVLFLAALLLFIMTFLVNTAAEV
;
A
#
# COMPACT_ATOMS: atom_id res chain seq x y z
N SER A 1 -36.94 9.56 -2.93
CA SER A 1 -36.74 9.92 -1.51
C SER A 1 -37.57 11.13 -1.10
N LEU A 2 -37.54 12.24 -1.85
CA LEU A 2 -38.30 13.46 -1.49
C LEU A 2 -39.83 13.28 -1.48
N ALA A 3 -40.38 12.47 -2.40
CA ALA A 3 -41.82 12.24 -2.52
C ALA A 3 -42.42 11.31 -1.44
N LEU A 4 -41.59 10.64 -0.63
CA LEU A 4 -42.03 9.72 0.44
C LEU A 4 -41.87 10.33 1.85
N GLY A 5 -41.51 11.61 1.97
CA GLY A 5 -41.29 12.27 3.27
C GLY A 5 -40.01 11.83 4.01
N ALA A 6 -39.08 11.16 3.31
CA ALA A 6 -37.83 10.69 3.93
C ALA A 6 -36.91 11.87 4.31
N THR A 7 -36.38 11.86 5.53
CA THR A 7 -35.44 12.91 5.97
C THR A 7 -34.12 12.82 5.18
N ARG A 8 -33.37 13.93 5.11
CA ARG A 8 -32.06 13.97 4.42
C ARG A 8 -31.11 12.89 4.96
N TRP A 9 -31.14 12.64 6.27
CA TRP A 9 -30.35 11.61 6.94
C TRP A 9 -30.78 10.18 6.54
N GLN A 10 -32.09 9.90 6.50
CA GLN A 10 -32.60 8.61 6.04
C GLN A 10 -32.27 8.35 4.57
N THR A 11 -32.33 9.39 3.74
CA THR A 11 -31.98 9.31 2.32
C THR A 11 -30.48 9.06 2.15
N ALA A 12 -29.63 9.74 2.91
CA ALA A 12 -28.18 9.54 2.89
C ALA A 12 -27.81 8.11 3.29
N MET A 13 -28.33 7.60 4.41
CA MET A 13 -27.97 6.27 4.92
C MET A 13 -28.61 5.10 4.15
N ARG A 14 -29.86 5.21 3.71
CA ARG A 14 -30.58 4.06 3.11
C ARG A 14 -30.62 4.07 1.59
N VAL A 15 -30.35 5.21 0.96
CA VAL A 15 -30.41 5.33 -0.50
C VAL A 15 -29.03 5.61 -1.05
N VAL A 16 -28.39 6.70 -0.62
CA VAL A 16 -27.11 7.17 -1.20
C VAL A 16 -25.95 6.27 -0.82
N LEU A 17 -25.79 5.91 0.45
CA LEU A 17 -24.69 5.03 0.90
C LEU A 17 -24.70 3.64 0.24
N PRO A 18 -25.85 2.92 0.16
CA PRO A 18 -25.90 1.63 -0.51
C PRO A 18 -25.68 1.72 -2.02
N THR A 19 -26.25 2.74 -2.68
CA THR A 19 -26.06 2.92 -4.12
C THR A 19 -24.66 3.40 -4.50
N ALA A 20 -24.00 4.18 -3.64
CA ALA A 20 -22.62 4.61 -3.82
C ALA A 20 -21.59 3.59 -3.32
N SER A 21 -22.03 2.50 -2.67
CA SER A 21 -21.12 1.51 -2.08
C SER A 21 -20.10 0.94 -3.08
N PRO A 22 -20.43 0.60 -4.35
CA PRO A 22 -19.44 0.06 -5.28
C PRO A 22 -18.32 1.08 -5.57
N GLY A 23 -18.69 2.37 -5.74
CA GLY A 23 -17.72 3.44 -5.98
C GLY A 23 -16.85 3.75 -4.76
N LEU A 24 -17.42 3.63 -3.55
CA LEU A 24 -16.66 3.82 -2.31
C LEU A 24 -15.64 2.71 -2.11
N PHE A 25 -16.02 1.45 -2.39
CA PHE A 25 -15.10 0.31 -2.33
C PHE A 25 -13.95 0.47 -3.34
N SER A 26 -14.24 0.84 -4.60
CA SER A 26 -13.20 1.12 -5.59
C SER A 26 -12.28 2.28 -5.17
N ALA A 27 -12.84 3.36 -4.62
CA ALA A 27 -12.04 4.51 -4.15
C ALA A 27 -11.13 4.14 -2.98
N ILE A 28 -11.60 3.33 -2.03
CA ILE A 28 -10.79 2.82 -0.91
C ILE A 28 -9.67 1.92 -1.44
N MET A 29 -9.97 0.99 -2.34
CA MET A 29 -8.96 0.07 -2.89
C MET A 29 -7.87 0.82 -3.67
N ILE A 30 -8.25 1.79 -4.51
CA ILE A 30 -7.30 2.62 -5.26
C ILE A 30 -6.46 3.50 -4.31
N GLY A 31 -7.10 4.10 -3.31
CA GLY A 31 -6.43 4.92 -2.31
C GLY A 31 -5.42 4.11 -1.48
N PHE A 32 -5.78 2.90 -1.09
CA PHE A 32 -4.92 1.98 -0.35
C PHE A 32 -3.75 1.50 -1.23
N GLY A 33 -4.02 1.10 -2.47
CA GLY A 33 -3.00 0.73 -3.44
C GLY A 33 -1.99 1.86 -3.71
N ARG A 34 -2.47 3.11 -3.79
CA ARG A 34 -1.59 4.29 -3.89
C ARG A 34 -0.79 4.56 -2.62
N ALA A 35 -1.40 4.48 -1.43
CA ALA A 35 -0.70 4.69 -0.17
C ALA A 35 0.41 3.65 0.06
N VAL A 36 0.17 2.40 -0.34
CA VAL A 36 1.17 1.33 -0.30
C VAL A 36 2.23 1.51 -1.40
N GLY A 37 1.81 1.95 -2.60
CA GLY A 37 2.67 2.18 -3.75
C GLY A 37 3.57 3.42 -3.65
N GLU A 38 3.18 4.41 -2.84
CA GLU A 38 4.02 5.55 -2.49
C GLU A 38 5.04 5.11 -1.43
N THR A 39 6.02 4.32 -1.91
CA THR A 39 7.03 3.64 -1.10
C THR A 39 7.72 4.58 -0.11
N MET A 40 7.79 5.89 -0.40
CA MET A 40 8.37 6.92 0.45
C MET A 40 7.59 7.21 1.75
N ILE A 41 6.25 7.11 1.76
CA ILE A 41 5.46 7.33 2.99
C ILE A 41 5.73 6.22 4.00
N VAL A 42 5.75 4.96 3.53
CA VAL A 42 6.05 3.81 4.38
C VAL A 42 7.46 3.93 4.96
N LEU A 43 8.43 4.44 4.20
CA LEU A 43 9.78 4.69 4.70
C LEU A 43 9.85 5.73 5.80
N MET A 44 9.15 6.84 5.64
CA MET A 44 9.09 7.88 6.67
C MET A 44 8.33 7.43 7.91
N ALA A 45 7.30 6.59 7.75
CA ALA A 45 6.51 6.08 8.87
C ALA A 45 7.24 4.99 9.69
N THR A 46 8.09 4.18 9.04
CA THR A 46 8.72 3.02 9.68
C THR A 46 10.11 3.33 10.28
N GLY A 47 10.62 4.54 10.11
CA GLY A 47 11.82 5.05 10.81
C GLY A 47 13.17 4.47 10.33
N ASN A 48 13.18 3.49 9.43
CA ASN A 48 14.39 2.91 8.81
C ASN A 48 15.38 2.26 9.81
N THR A 49 14.90 1.71 10.92
CA THR A 49 15.74 0.90 11.83
C THR A 49 15.84 -0.54 11.32
N PRO A 50 17.05 -1.07 11.01
CA PRO A 50 17.25 -2.46 10.61
C PRO A 50 17.24 -3.39 11.83
N VAL A 51 16.21 -3.31 12.66
CA VAL A 51 16.06 -4.16 13.84
C VAL A 51 15.19 -5.36 13.44
N MET A 52 15.79 -6.55 13.44
CA MET A 52 15.13 -7.80 13.07
C MET A 52 14.47 -8.45 14.30
N ASP A 53 13.68 -7.67 15.04
CA ASP A 53 12.90 -8.16 16.18
C ASP A 53 11.45 -8.42 15.76
N PHE A 54 10.90 -9.56 16.16
CA PHE A 54 9.47 -9.91 15.97
C PHE A 54 8.51 -9.06 16.83
N SER A 55 9.02 -8.07 17.57
CA SER A 55 8.20 -7.19 18.40
C SER A 55 7.54 -6.10 17.54
N PRO A 56 6.19 -5.99 17.52
CA PRO A 56 5.48 -4.96 16.76
C PRO A 56 5.74 -3.52 17.26
N PHE A 57 6.50 -3.35 18.34
CA PHE A 57 6.91 -2.05 18.88
C PHE A 57 8.29 -1.59 18.40
N ASN A 58 9.05 -2.45 17.71
CA ASN A 58 10.33 -2.07 17.11
C ASN A 58 10.13 -1.64 15.65
N GLY A 59 10.83 -0.58 15.25
CA GLY A 59 10.74 -0.05 13.89
C GLY A 59 11.31 -1.04 12.87
N PHE A 60 10.60 -1.23 11.76
CA PHE A 60 10.95 -2.14 10.68
C PHE A 60 11.62 -1.41 9.50
N ARG A 61 12.59 -2.04 8.84
CA ARG A 61 13.15 -1.51 7.58
C ARG A 61 12.37 -2.10 6.40
N ALA A 62 11.56 -1.27 5.74
CA ALA A 62 10.85 -1.73 4.55
C ALA A 62 11.83 -2.15 3.45
N LEU A 63 11.48 -3.19 2.69
CA LEU A 63 12.31 -3.70 1.59
C LEU A 63 12.62 -2.61 0.54
N SER A 64 11.69 -1.67 0.30
CA SER A 64 11.89 -0.52 -0.59
C SER A 64 13.00 0.43 -0.10
N ALA A 65 13.13 0.63 1.22
CA ALA A 65 14.21 1.41 1.83
C ALA A 65 15.54 0.75 1.53
N ASN A 66 15.56 -0.56 1.76
CA ASN A 66 16.76 -1.33 1.65
C ASN A 66 17.30 -1.27 0.23
N ILE A 67 16.40 -1.42 -0.75
CA ILE A 67 16.75 -1.27 -2.16
C ILE A 67 17.26 0.14 -2.45
N ALA A 68 16.57 1.20 -2.02
CA ALA A 68 16.96 2.59 -2.32
C ALA A 68 18.33 2.99 -1.73
N VAL A 69 18.62 2.55 -0.51
CA VAL A 69 19.88 2.85 0.18
C VAL A 69 21.01 1.98 -0.35
N GLU A 70 20.83 0.66 -0.37
CA GLU A 70 21.91 -0.29 -0.69
C GLU A 70 22.20 -0.36 -2.21
N ILE A 71 21.28 0.00 -3.12
CA ILE A 71 21.58 0.07 -4.58
C ILE A 71 22.64 1.14 -4.87
N SER A 72 22.62 2.24 -4.12
CA SER A 72 23.54 3.36 -4.33
C SER A 72 24.97 3.02 -3.90
N GLU A 73 25.12 2.08 -2.95
CA GLU A 73 26.42 1.66 -2.41
C GLU A 73 26.92 0.31 -2.97
N ALA A 74 26.08 -0.47 -3.65
CA ALA A 74 26.45 -1.80 -4.14
C ALA A 74 27.33 -1.74 -5.41
N PRO A 75 28.51 -2.38 -5.42
CA PRO A 75 29.33 -2.52 -6.63
C PRO A 75 28.61 -3.28 -7.73
N TYR A 76 28.62 -2.76 -8.94
CA TYR A 76 28.04 -3.41 -10.12
C TYR A 76 28.65 -4.81 -10.31
N GLY A 77 27.79 -5.85 -10.26
CA GLY A 77 28.18 -7.25 -10.44
C GLY A 77 28.46 -8.05 -9.15
N GLY A 78 28.42 -7.40 -7.98
CA GLY A 78 28.53 -8.10 -6.69
C GLY A 78 27.33 -8.99 -6.36
N THR A 79 27.52 -9.91 -5.40
CA THR A 79 26.43 -10.74 -4.84
C THR A 79 25.31 -9.89 -4.23
N LEU A 80 25.66 -8.78 -3.57
CA LEU A 80 24.71 -7.83 -2.99
C LEU A 80 23.78 -7.25 -4.06
N TYR A 81 24.31 -6.79 -5.20
CA TYR A 81 23.52 -6.24 -6.30
C TYR A 81 22.46 -7.23 -6.83
N ARG A 82 22.82 -8.51 -6.96
CA ARG A 82 21.89 -9.56 -7.41
C ARG A 82 20.78 -9.82 -6.40
N VAL A 83 21.09 -9.79 -5.10
CA VAL A 83 20.10 -9.97 -4.03
C VAL A 83 19.14 -8.79 -3.98
N LEU A 84 19.63 -7.55 -4.11
CA LEU A 84 18.77 -6.36 -4.19
C LEU A 84 17.86 -6.39 -5.42
N PHE A 85 18.38 -6.83 -6.57
CA PHE A 85 17.59 -6.97 -7.79
C PHE A 85 16.49 -8.01 -7.64
N LEU A 86 16.80 -9.14 -7.00
CA LEU A 86 15.81 -10.18 -6.69
C LEU A 86 14.76 -9.68 -5.69
N ALA A 87 15.16 -8.92 -4.67
CA ALA A 87 14.24 -8.29 -3.72
C ALA A 87 13.31 -7.27 -4.40
N ALA A 88 13.83 -6.47 -5.34
CA ALA A 88 13.05 -5.52 -6.14
C ALA A 88 12.03 -6.24 -7.04
N LEU A 89 12.44 -7.34 -7.68
CA LEU A 89 11.55 -8.17 -8.49
C LEU A 89 10.46 -8.83 -7.64
N LEU A 90 10.78 -9.27 -6.42
CA LEU A 90 9.83 -9.85 -5.49
C LEU A 90 8.81 -8.82 -5.01
N LEU A 91 9.26 -7.60 -4.68
CA LEU A 91 8.36 -6.48 -4.40
C LEU A 91 7.46 -6.14 -5.59
N PHE A 92 8.00 -6.14 -6.81
CA PHE A 92 7.21 -5.90 -8.01
C PHE A 92 6.10 -6.95 -8.18
N ILE A 93 6.42 -8.23 -8.00
CA ILE A 93 5.43 -9.31 -8.09
C ILE A 93 4.36 -9.17 -7.00
N MET A 94 4.75 -8.86 -5.77
CA MET A 94 3.79 -8.64 -4.67
C MET A 94 2.84 -7.48 -4.97
N THR A 95 3.37 -6.33 -5.40
CA THR A 95 2.56 -5.18 -5.78
C THR A 95 1.67 -5.49 -6.98
N PHE A 96 2.19 -6.22 -7.98
CA PHE A 96 1.43 -6.65 -9.14
C PHE A 96 0.25 -7.54 -8.74
N LEU A 97 0.47 -8.56 -7.90
CA LEU A 97 -0.58 -9.44 -7.41
C LEU A 97 -1.65 -8.70 -6.61
N VAL A 98 -1.25 -7.80 -5.70
CA VAL A 98 -2.19 -6.98 -4.93
C VAL A 98 -3.00 -6.07 -5.85
N ASN A 99 -2.35 -5.43 -6.82
CA ASN A 99 -3.02 -4.54 -7.76
C ASN A 99 -4.00 -5.31 -8.66
N THR A 100 -3.61 -6.48 -9.17
CA THR A 100 -4.49 -7.36 -9.96
C THR A 100 -5.66 -7.87 -9.13
N ALA A 101 -5.45 -8.25 -7.86
CA ALA A 101 -6.52 -8.68 -6.97
C ALA A 101 -7.47 -7.54 -6.55
N ALA A 102 -7.02 -6.29 -6.61
CA ALA A 102 -7.87 -5.12 -6.37
C ALA A 102 -8.70 -4.72 -7.60
N GLU A 103 -8.25 -5.10 -8.81
CA GLU A 103 -8.92 -4.83 -10.08
C GLU A 103 -9.94 -5.92 -10.46
N VAL A 104 -9.77 -7.15 -9.98
CA VAL A 104 -10.74 -8.27 -10.07
C VAL A 104 -11.77 -8.18 -8.94
#